data_AF-A0A6P0YJ31-F1
#
_entry.id   AF-A0A6P0YJ31-F1
#
_cell.length_a   1.000
_cell.length_b   1.000
_cell.length_c   1.000
_cell.angle_alpha   90.00
_cell.angle_beta   90.00
_cell.angle_gamma   90.00
#
_symmetry.space_group_name_H-M   'P 1'
#
loop_
_entity.id
_entity.type
_entity.pdbx_description
1 polymer ?
#
loop_
_entity_poly.entity_id
_entity_poly.type
_entity_poly.pdbx_seq_one_letter_code
_entity_poly.pdbx_strand_id
1 'polypeptide(L)'
;MTNQQTLRRKLLDLDNGNYKAYRDIQGSYEFPDFTLIIDYVQGDPFAAPSKLRVQVPYTVTGFPPELYKNPIREMALRDFLTRKFDRLAYEVSGRRGTGKSGMIAITKMGQEVLERTSAYLIKLAPPPPKPEPGSNPALQRAKPIKLSNQKGVEVRLIVGLPAGGRRILGRQAAEMLCDDIPYIVHRSLKYEQLDADVCRRHVETVEDTDWLRKQLPEKNLVAFVANGAILPRRSGVDDRPLSSEEVVPFKSPPSLEVEFECPNQGKISGMGIPKGVTLIVGGGYHGKSTLLKGIELGVYNHVPGDGR
;
A
#
# COMPACT_ATOMS: atom_id res chain seq x y z
N MET A 1 -19.74 18.09 17.40
CA MET A 1 -18.56 17.67 16.60
C MET A 1 -19.00 16.57 15.64
N THR A 2 -18.53 16.59 14.39
CA THR A 2 -18.76 15.52 13.41
C THR A 2 -17.89 14.32 13.77
N ASN A 3 -18.52 13.21 14.11
CA ASN A 3 -17.88 11.95 14.52
C ASN A 3 -18.59 10.74 13.91
N GLN A 4 -18.05 9.53 14.14
CA GLN A 4 -18.62 8.26 13.67
C GLN A 4 -20.12 8.11 13.97
N GLN A 5 -20.59 8.48 15.17
CA GLN A 5 -22.00 8.36 15.54
C GLN A 5 -22.88 9.31 14.74
N THR A 6 -22.43 10.56 14.53
CA THR A 6 -23.17 11.52 13.70
C THR A 6 -23.21 11.09 12.23
N LEU A 7 -22.14 10.51 11.69
CA LEU A 7 -22.12 9.94 10.33
C LEU A 7 -23.10 8.77 10.23
N ARG A 8 -23.06 7.82 11.18
CA ARG A 8 -23.97 6.68 11.22
C ARG A 8 -25.43 7.14 11.24
N ARG A 9 -25.78 8.07 12.13
CA ARG A 9 -27.14 8.62 12.20
C ARG A 9 -27.56 9.26 10.88
N LYS A 10 -26.68 10.10 10.30
CA LYS A 10 -26.94 10.75 9.01
C LYS A 10 -27.19 9.74 7.89
N LEU A 11 -26.42 8.66 7.83
CA LEU A 11 -26.61 7.59 6.84
C LEU A 11 -27.94 6.85 7.04
N LEU A 12 -28.35 6.60 8.28
CA LEU A 12 -29.63 5.99 8.60
C LEU A 12 -30.81 6.92 8.24
N ASP A 13 -30.68 8.22 8.49
CA ASP A 13 -31.70 9.22 8.13
C ASP A 13 -31.87 9.35 6.61
N LEU A 14 -30.81 9.11 5.83
CA LEU A 14 -30.83 9.11 4.37
C LEU A 14 -31.44 7.83 3.76
N ASP A 15 -31.72 6.80 4.55
CA ASP A 15 -32.21 5.50 4.07
C ASP A 15 -33.49 5.64 3.25
N ASN A 16 -33.56 4.94 2.10
CA ASN A 16 -34.62 5.05 1.10
C ASN A 16 -34.81 6.44 0.44
N GLY A 17 -33.95 7.41 0.75
CA GLY A 17 -33.89 8.72 0.12
C GLY A 17 -33.37 8.69 -1.31
N ASN A 18 -33.41 9.84 -2.00
CA ASN A 18 -32.84 10.00 -3.33
C ASN A 18 -31.30 9.94 -3.27
N TYR A 19 -30.67 9.20 -4.19
CA TYR A 19 -29.22 9.03 -4.24
C TYR A 19 -28.41 10.34 -4.15
N LYS A 20 -28.90 11.43 -4.74
CA LYS A 20 -28.22 12.74 -4.70
C LYS A 20 -28.00 13.27 -3.27
N ALA A 21 -28.81 12.84 -2.31
CA ALA A 21 -28.71 13.24 -0.91
C ALA A 21 -27.43 12.70 -0.22
N TYR A 22 -26.73 11.72 -0.81
CA TYR A 22 -25.40 11.35 -0.34
C TYR A 22 -24.41 12.53 -0.38
N ARG A 23 -24.62 13.58 -1.18
CA ARG A 23 -23.74 14.76 -1.14
C ARG A 23 -23.64 15.37 0.27
N ASP A 24 -24.68 15.20 1.07
CA ASP A 24 -24.70 15.72 2.43
C ASP A 24 -23.65 15.04 3.31
N ILE A 25 -23.22 13.80 3.02
CA ILE A 25 -22.19 13.12 3.84
C ILE A 25 -20.77 13.62 3.54
N GLN A 26 -20.54 14.51 2.56
CA GLN A 26 -19.21 15.09 2.35
C GLN A 26 -18.71 15.83 3.61
N GLY A 27 -17.41 15.69 3.90
CA GLY A 27 -16.79 16.32 5.06
C GLY A 27 -15.84 15.40 5.82
N SER A 28 -15.46 15.83 7.02
CA SER A 28 -14.53 15.13 7.91
C SER A 28 -15.25 14.63 9.17
N TYR A 29 -14.97 13.38 9.55
CA TYR A 29 -15.58 12.70 10.68
C TYR A 29 -14.50 12.06 11.55
N GLU A 30 -14.52 12.40 12.84
CA GLU A 30 -13.61 11.80 13.80
C GLU A 30 -14.10 10.41 14.22
N PHE A 31 -13.22 9.42 14.05
CA PHE A 31 -13.36 8.07 14.60
C PHE A 31 -12.41 7.92 15.80
N PRO A 32 -12.57 6.88 16.63
CA PRO A 32 -11.72 6.70 17.82
C PRO A 32 -10.21 6.70 17.53
N ASP A 33 -9.82 6.15 16.39
CA ASP A 33 -8.43 5.86 16.04
C ASP A 33 -7.93 6.60 14.79
N PHE A 34 -8.82 7.25 14.05
CA PHE A 34 -8.51 7.89 12.77
C PHE A 34 -9.54 8.95 12.40
N THR A 35 -9.25 9.74 11.38
CA THR A 35 -10.20 10.68 10.78
C THR A 35 -10.61 10.16 9.41
N LEU A 36 -11.92 10.03 9.16
CA LEU A 36 -12.47 9.72 7.84
C LEU A 36 -12.82 11.00 7.12
N ILE A 37 -12.30 11.18 5.91
CA ILE A 37 -12.58 12.34 5.08
C ILE A 37 -13.25 11.88 3.79
N ILE A 38 -14.44 12.41 3.51
CA ILE A 38 -15.21 12.13 2.30
C ILE A 38 -15.05 13.34 1.37
N ASP A 39 -14.04 13.30 0.50
CA ASP A 39 -13.68 14.42 -0.39
C ASP A 39 -14.71 14.59 -1.52
N TYR A 40 -15.12 13.48 -2.14
CA TYR A 40 -16.04 13.48 -3.28
C TYR A 40 -17.08 12.38 -3.15
N VAL A 41 -18.34 12.72 -3.38
CA VAL A 41 -19.45 11.77 -3.46
C VAL A 41 -19.89 11.61 -4.91
N GLN A 42 -19.97 10.35 -5.36
CA GLN A 42 -20.41 10.01 -6.71
C GLN A 42 -21.85 10.48 -6.99
N GLY A 43 -22.13 10.91 -8.22
CA GLY A 43 -23.44 11.49 -8.59
C GLY A 43 -24.58 10.47 -8.72
N ASP A 44 -24.23 9.22 -9.01
CA ASP A 44 -25.16 8.08 -9.15
C ASP A 44 -24.42 6.74 -8.85
N PRO A 45 -25.14 5.61 -8.67
CA PRO A 45 -24.52 4.31 -8.33
C PRO A 45 -23.59 3.71 -9.40
N PHE A 46 -23.67 4.18 -10.65
CA PHE A 46 -22.89 3.67 -11.79
C PHE A 46 -21.68 4.55 -12.13
N ALA A 47 -21.67 5.79 -11.65
CA ALA A 47 -20.60 6.76 -11.85
C ALA A 47 -19.22 6.32 -11.32
N ALA A 48 -18.20 7.17 -11.54
CA ALA A 48 -16.93 7.03 -10.84
C ALA A 48 -17.19 7.05 -9.32
N PRO A 49 -16.67 6.08 -8.55
CA PRO A 49 -16.99 5.95 -7.13
C PRO A 49 -16.54 7.16 -6.29
N SER A 50 -17.10 7.24 -5.10
CA SER A 50 -16.80 8.30 -4.12
C SER A 50 -15.33 8.22 -3.70
N LYS A 51 -14.67 9.36 -3.49
CA LYS A 51 -13.25 9.44 -3.10
C LYS A 51 -13.16 9.80 -1.63
N LEU A 52 -12.47 8.95 -0.88
CA LEU A 52 -12.31 9.07 0.55
C LEU A 52 -10.83 9.06 0.91
N ARG A 53 -10.53 9.59 2.08
CA ARG A 53 -9.23 9.46 2.76
C ARG A 53 -9.44 9.01 4.19
N VAL A 54 -8.50 8.21 4.66
CA VAL A 54 -8.35 7.88 6.08
C VAL A 54 -7.02 8.44 6.56
N GLN A 55 -7.04 9.16 7.67
CA GLN A 55 -5.86 9.71 8.32
C GLN A 55 -5.70 9.12 9.72
N VAL A 56 -4.62 8.36 9.94
CA VAL A 56 -4.32 7.67 11.19
C VAL A 56 -3.10 8.33 11.85
N PRO A 57 -3.21 8.88 13.06
CA PRO A 57 -2.11 9.56 13.75
C PRO A 57 -1.02 8.56 14.19
N TYR A 58 0.22 9.05 14.33
CA TYR A 58 1.38 8.19 14.64
C TYR A 58 1.24 7.44 15.97
N THR A 59 0.53 8.04 16.94
CA THR A 59 0.26 7.43 18.25
C THR A 59 -0.61 6.18 18.16
N VAL A 60 -1.33 6.01 17.05
CA VAL A 60 -2.18 4.84 16.77
C VAL A 60 -1.49 3.89 15.80
N THR A 61 -0.80 4.40 14.78
CA THR A 61 -0.15 3.55 13.78
C THR A 61 1.03 2.77 14.36
N GLY A 62 1.82 3.40 15.24
CA GLY A 62 2.91 2.74 15.97
C GLY A 62 4.06 2.22 15.08
N PHE A 63 4.20 2.70 13.85
CA PHE A 63 5.28 2.28 12.96
C PHE A 63 6.64 2.72 13.52
N PRO A 64 7.60 1.80 13.65
CA PRO A 64 8.94 2.16 14.08
C PRO A 64 9.66 3.08 13.07
N PRO A 65 10.36 4.14 13.52
CA PRO A 65 11.02 5.10 12.64
C PRO A 65 12.03 4.52 11.64
N GLU A 66 12.65 3.39 11.96
CA GLU A 66 13.59 2.70 11.07
C GLU A 66 12.95 2.20 9.77
N LEU A 67 11.63 1.98 9.76
CA LEU A 67 10.89 1.56 8.56
C LEU A 67 10.67 2.71 7.58
N TYR A 68 10.94 3.96 7.98
CA TYR A 68 10.75 5.14 7.13
C TYR A 68 11.84 6.21 7.37
N LYS A 69 13.02 5.79 7.84
CA LYS A 69 14.15 6.70 8.18
C LYS A 69 14.74 7.43 6.97
N ASN A 70 14.46 6.97 5.75
CA ASN A 70 14.91 7.58 4.50
C ASN A 70 13.81 7.47 3.42
N PRO A 71 13.92 8.21 2.30
CA PRO A 71 12.88 8.24 1.28
C PRO A 71 12.55 6.88 0.67
N ILE A 72 13.54 6.00 0.49
CA ILE A 72 13.31 4.70 -0.15
C ILE A 72 12.55 3.74 0.79
N ARG A 73 12.90 3.73 2.08
CA ARG A 73 12.17 2.95 3.08
C ARG A 73 10.75 3.48 3.28
N GLU A 74 10.58 4.80 3.30
CA GLU A 74 9.25 5.43 3.35
C GLU A 74 8.37 5.03 2.15
N MET A 75 8.92 5.04 0.94
CA MET A 75 8.22 4.56 -0.26
C MET A 75 7.85 3.08 -0.14
N ALA A 76 8.77 2.22 0.31
CA ALA A 76 8.52 0.80 0.49
C ALA A 76 7.45 0.52 1.55
N LEU A 77 7.44 1.27 2.66
CA LEU A 77 6.41 1.15 3.68
C LEU A 77 5.04 1.58 3.13
N ARG A 78 4.96 2.68 2.37
CA ARG A 78 3.71 3.13 1.71
C ARG A 78 3.16 2.08 0.74
N ASP A 79 4.04 1.42 -0.02
CA ASP A 79 3.68 0.33 -0.93
C ASP A 79 3.12 -0.89 -0.15
N PHE A 80 3.84 -1.33 0.89
CA PHE A 80 3.40 -2.41 1.76
C PHE A 80 2.00 -2.16 2.36
N LEU A 81 1.78 -0.97 2.92
CA LEU A 81 0.50 -0.58 3.50
C LEU A 81 -0.62 -0.53 2.46
N THR A 82 -0.33 -0.03 1.26
CA THR A 82 -1.29 -0.04 0.15
C THR A 82 -1.73 -1.47 -0.19
N ARG A 83 -0.80 -2.42 -0.28
CA ARG A 83 -1.10 -3.83 -0.57
C ARG A 83 -1.89 -4.51 0.55
N LYS A 84 -1.54 -4.23 1.81
CA LYS A 84 -2.29 -4.76 2.97
C LYS A 84 -3.71 -4.21 3.01
N PHE A 85 -3.88 -2.91 2.76
CA PHE A 85 -5.19 -2.28 2.66
C PHE A 85 -6.01 -2.87 1.50
N ASP A 86 -5.42 -3.01 0.31
CA ASP A 86 -6.09 -3.57 -0.88
C ASP A 86 -6.65 -4.97 -0.63
N ARG A 87 -5.84 -5.85 -0.03
CA ARG A 87 -6.26 -7.20 0.31
C ARG A 87 -7.47 -7.22 1.24
N LEU A 88 -7.42 -6.46 2.33
CA LEU A 88 -8.51 -6.40 3.31
C LEU A 88 -9.76 -5.72 2.72
N ALA A 89 -9.57 -4.68 1.90
CA ALA A 89 -10.66 -4.03 1.19
C ALA A 89 -11.32 -4.98 0.20
N TYR A 90 -10.56 -5.86 -0.47
CA TYR A 90 -11.11 -6.91 -1.33
C TYR A 90 -11.88 -7.96 -0.55
N GLU A 91 -11.37 -8.43 0.59
CA GLU A 91 -12.02 -9.43 1.45
C GLU A 91 -13.36 -8.93 2.03
N VAL A 92 -13.44 -7.63 2.34
CA VAL A 92 -14.63 -6.99 2.94
C VAL A 92 -15.59 -6.43 1.90
N SER A 93 -15.09 -6.10 0.71
CA SER A 93 -15.93 -5.66 -0.41
C SER A 93 -16.94 -6.74 -0.78
N GLY A 94 -18.18 -6.34 -1.01
CA GLY A 94 -19.24 -7.25 -1.43
C GLY A 94 -20.36 -6.49 -2.07
N ARG A 95 -21.18 -7.12 -2.92
CA ARG A 95 -22.27 -6.43 -3.62
C ARG A 95 -23.34 -5.96 -2.62
N ARG A 96 -23.57 -4.65 -2.53
CA ARG A 96 -24.57 -4.02 -1.66
C ARG A 96 -25.57 -3.18 -2.46
N GLY A 97 -26.12 -3.77 -3.51
CA GLY A 97 -27.12 -3.14 -4.38
C GLY A 97 -26.73 -3.12 -5.86
N THR A 98 -26.97 -1.98 -6.51
CA THR A 98 -26.82 -1.79 -7.97
C THR A 98 -25.52 -1.08 -8.36
N GLY A 99 -25.03 -1.31 -9.57
CA GLY A 99 -23.83 -0.64 -10.06
C GLY A 99 -22.59 -1.03 -9.25
N LYS A 100 -21.84 -0.04 -8.76
CA LYS A 100 -20.63 -0.24 -7.95
C LYS A 100 -20.91 -0.29 -6.45
N SER A 101 -22.17 -0.28 -6.04
CA SER A 101 -22.59 -0.32 -4.64
C SER A 101 -22.01 -1.53 -3.91
N GLY A 102 -21.25 -1.28 -2.84
CA GLY A 102 -20.57 -2.36 -2.14
C GLY A 102 -19.05 -2.36 -2.24
N MET A 103 -18.51 -1.63 -3.22
CA MET A 103 -17.08 -1.66 -3.51
C MET A 103 -16.30 -0.77 -2.53
N ILE A 104 -15.26 -1.30 -1.92
CA ILE A 104 -14.20 -0.57 -1.23
C ILE A 104 -12.90 -0.93 -1.95
N ALA A 105 -12.21 0.06 -2.50
CA ALA A 105 -10.99 -0.22 -3.26
C ALA A 105 -9.93 0.86 -3.05
N ILE A 106 -8.68 0.46 -3.24
CA ILE A 106 -7.52 1.34 -3.36
C ILE A 106 -6.88 1.10 -4.73
N THR A 107 -5.83 1.85 -5.08
CA THR A 107 -5.09 1.57 -6.31
C THR A 107 -4.58 0.13 -6.31
N LYS A 108 -4.78 -0.57 -7.42
CA LYS A 108 -4.19 -1.91 -7.62
C LYS A 108 -2.69 -1.77 -7.83
N MET A 109 -1.95 -2.72 -7.28
CA MET A 109 -0.49 -2.74 -7.30
C MET A 109 0.02 -3.89 -8.15
N GLY A 110 0.99 -3.60 -9.03
CA GLY A 110 1.75 -4.61 -9.78
C GLY A 110 2.86 -5.23 -8.93
N GLN A 111 3.84 -5.87 -9.57
CA GLN A 111 5.02 -6.39 -8.87
C GLN A 111 5.99 -5.28 -8.47
N GLU A 112 5.93 -4.15 -9.15
CA GLU A 112 6.81 -3.01 -8.97
C GLU A 112 6.38 -2.13 -7.79
N VAL A 113 7.38 -1.75 -7.00
CA VAL A 113 7.30 -0.79 -5.91
C VAL A 113 7.59 0.59 -6.47
N LEU A 114 6.54 1.40 -6.63
CA LEU A 114 6.60 2.75 -7.19
C LEU A 114 6.08 3.76 -6.20
N GLU A 115 6.55 5.00 -6.34
CA GLU A 115 5.95 6.14 -5.65
C GLU A 115 4.52 6.37 -6.17
N ARG A 116 3.55 6.37 -5.24
CA ARG A 116 2.12 6.50 -5.55
C ARG A 116 1.39 7.37 -4.54
N THR A 117 0.26 7.91 -4.94
CA THR A 117 -0.57 8.80 -4.11
C THR A 117 -1.59 8.03 -3.25
N SER A 118 -1.59 6.71 -3.29
CA SER A 118 -2.51 5.84 -2.53
C SER A 118 -2.27 5.86 -1.04
N ALA A 119 -1.02 6.04 -0.62
CA ALA A 119 -0.64 6.15 0.77
C ALA A 119 0.46 7.20 0.96
N TYR A 120 0.43 7.90 2.10
CA TYR A 120 1.44 8.86 2.52
C TYR A 120 1.77 8.69 4.00
N LEU A 121 3.01 8.98 4.37
CA LEU A 121 3.35 9.21 5.77
C LEU A 121 3.24 10.70 6.05
N ILE A 122 2.38 11.09 7.00
CA ILE A 122 2.03 12.49 7.25
C ILE A 122 2.20 12.86 8.72
N LYS A 123 2.52 14.13 8.99
CA LYS A 123 2.54 14.65 10.36
C LYS A 123 1.13 15.05 10.76
N LEU A 124 0.51 14.25 11.64
CA LEU A 124 -0.80 14.53 12.22
C LEU A 124 -0.65 14.88 13.70
N ALA A 125 -1.46 15.83 14.17
CA ALA A 125 -1.63 16.02 15.60
C ALA A 125 -2.26 14.75 16.20
N PRO A 126 -1.80 14.28 17.38
CA PRO A 126 -2.45 13.17 18.05
C PRO A 126 -3.89 13.57 18.43
N PRO A 127 -4.82 12.62 18.46
CA PRO A 127 -6.19 12.89 18.88
C PRO A 127 -6.16 13.29 20.36
N PRO A 128 -7.10 14.14 20.82
CA PRO A 128 -7.17 14.49 22.23
C PRO A 128 -7.31 13.21 23.08
N PRO A 129 -6.65 13.14 24.25
CA PRO A 129 -6.73 11.96 25.11
C PRO A 129 -8.19 11.68 25.48
N LYS A 130 -8.55 10.39 25.54
CA LYS A 130 -9.87 9.99 26.05
C LYS A 130 -9.95 10.45 27.52
N PRO A 131 -11.05 11.10 27.95
CA PRO A 131 -11.20 11.47 29.35
C PRO A 131 -11.20 10.20 30.21
N GLU A 132 -10.41 10.20 31.29
CA GLU A 132 -10.37 9.09 32.23
C GLU A 132 -11.75 8.91 32.86
N PRO A 133 -12.24 7.66 33.05
CA PRO A 133 -13.50 7.40 33.72
C PRO A 133 -13.53 8.08 35.11
N GLY A 134 -14.49 8.98 35.34
CA GLY A 134 -14.63 9.72 36.60
C GLY A 134 -13.84 11.03 36.72
N SER A 135 -13.08 11.43 35.69
CA SER A 135 -12.35 12.70 35.68
C SER A 135 -13.20 13.87 35.17
N ASN A 136 -13.00 15.07 35.74
CA ASN A 136 -13.66 16.30 35.28
C ASN A 136 -12.91 16.88 34.06
N PRO A 137 -13.52 16.95 32.86
CA PRO A 137 -12.86 17.44 31.65
C PRO A 137 -12.34 18.88 31.77
N ALA A 138 -12.94 19.70 32.64
CA ALA A 138 -12.53 21.09 32.87
C ALA A 138 -11.18 21.24 33.60
N LEU A 139 -10.70 20.18 34.27
CA LEU A 139 -9.46 20.20 35.07
C LEU A 139 -8.27 19.56 34.34
N GLN A 140 -8.48 18.93 33.18
CA GLN A 140 -7.38 18.39 32.37
C GLN A 140 -6.76 19.51 31.50
N ARG A 141 -5.79 20.25 32.06
CA ARG A 141 -4.88 21.04 31.21
C ARG A 141 -4.12 20.07 30.29
N ALA A 142 -4.42 20.11 28.99
CA ALA A 142 -3.67 19.35 28.01
C ALA A 142 -2.18 19.67 28.17
N LYS A 143 -1.37 18.68 28.55
CA LYS A 143 0.09 18.83 28.56
C LYS A 143 0.52 19.23 27.14
N PRO A 144 1.47 20.17 26.98
CA PRO A 144 1.93 20.57 25.66
C PRO A 144 2.37 19.33 24.88
N ILE A 145 1.70 19.09 23.76
CA ILE A 145 2.02 17.97 22.87
C ILE A 145 3.42 18.24 22.32
N LYS A 146 4.42 17.48 22.77
CA LYS A 146 5.74 17.51 22.12
C LYS A 146 5.53 17.11 20.66
N LEU A 147 5.90 18.00 19.73
CA LEU A 147 5.90 17.66 18.31
C LEU A 147 6.87 16.50 18.09
N SER A 148 6.31 15.33 17.82
CA SER A 148 7.07 14.14 17.43
C SER A 148 7.44 14.25 15.95
N ASN A 149 8.63 13.79 15.60
CA ASN A 149 9.03 13.60 14.20
C ASN A 149 8.41 12.34 13.59
N GLN A 150 7.67 11.55 14.37
CA GLN A 150 6.95 10.38 13.88
C GLN A 150 5.80 10.79 12.95
N LYS A 151 5.53 9.92 11.98
CA LYS A 151 4.53 10.16 10.95
C LYS A 151 3.36 9.21 11.16
N GLY A 152 2.15 9.75 11.08
CA GLY A 152 0.94 8.97 10.86
C GLY A 152 0.84 8.51 9.41
N VAL A 153 -0.29 7.92 9.06
CA VAL A 153 -0.55 7.38 7.72
C VAL A 153 -1.81 8.02 7.16
N GLU A 154 -1.74 8.50 5.92
CA GLU A 154 -2.92 8.77 5.10
C GLU A 154 -3.07 7.67 4.04
N VAL A 155 -4.26 7.12 3.89
CA VAL A 155 -4.63 6.23 2.78
C VAL A 155 -5.77 6.85 1.99
N ARG A 156 -5.68 6.79 0.66
CA ARG A 156 -6.71 7.27 -0.28
C ARG A 156 -7.41 6.09 -0.91
N LEU A 157 -8.72 6.06 -0.79
CA LEU A 157 -9.56 4.95 -1.22
C LEU A 157 -10.76 5.46 -2.01
N ILE A 158 -11.39 4.56 -2.73
CA ILE A 158 -12.65 4.79 -3.41
C ILE A 158 -13.73 3.87 -2.86
N VAL A 159 -14.94 4.40 -2.72
CA VAL A 159 -16.08 3.66 -2.17
C VAL A 159 -17.29 3.82 -3.08
N GLY A 160 -17.85 2.69 -3.51
CA GLY A 160 -19.13 2.65 -4.21
C GLY A 160 -20.28 2.63 -3.22
N LEU A 161 -20.91 3.80 -3.01
CA LEU A 161 -21.95 3.93 -1.99
C LEU A 161 -23.18 3.04 -2.28
N PRO A 162 -23.72 2.34 -1.27
CA PRO A 162 -24.86 1.42 -1.43
C PRO A 162 -26.16 2.05 -1.94
N ALA A 163 -26.79 1.43 -2.95
CA ALA A 163 -28.07 1.87 -3.48
C ALA A 163 -28.88 0.75 -4.14
N GLY A 164 -30.19 0.81 -4.01
CA GLY A 164 -31.17 0.01 -4.75
C GLY A 164 -31.75 0.83 -5.89
N GLY A 165 -31.16 0.74 -7.09
CA GLY A 165 -31.46 1.68 -8.16
C GLY A 165 -31.03 3.09 -7.73
N ARG A 166 -31.94 4.07 -7.74
CA ARG A 166 -31.65 5.46 -7.30
C ARG A 166 -32.01 5.75 -5.84
N ARG A 167 -32.34 4.71 -5.05
CA ARG A 167 -32.66 4.82 -3.63
C ARG A 167 -31.43 4.50 -2.80
N ILE A 168 -31.12 5.35 -1.82
CA ILE A 168 -30.03 5.14 -0.86
C ILE A 168 -30.32 3.89 -0.02
N LEU A 169 -29.33 3.01 0.13
CA LEU A 169 -29.35 1.94 1.13
C LEU A 169 -28.53 2.40 2.35
N GLY A 170 -29.16 3.23 3.18
CA GLY A 170 -28.52 3.96 4.26
C GLY A 170 -27.93 3.06 5.33
N ARG A 171 -28.64 1.98 5.67
CA ARG A 171 -28.16 0.96 6.62
C ARG A 171 -26.89 0.26 6.13
N GLN A 172 -26.85 -0.12 4.86
CA GLN A 172 -25.70 -0.76 4.24
C GLN A 172 -24.50 0.19 4.12
N ALA A 173 -24.77 1.47 3.89
CA ALA A 173 -23.74 2.51 3.86
C ALA A 173 -23.19 2.82 5.25
N ALA A 174 -24.04 2.79 6.29
CA ALA A 174 -23.62 2.92 7.67
C ALA A 174 -22.71 1.76 8.10
N GLU A 175 -23.08 0.52 7.77
CA GLU A 175 -22.23 -0.66 7.98
C GLU A 175 -20.88 -0.50 7.26
N MET A 176 -20.90 -0.08 5.99
CA MET A 176 -19.69 0.12 5.21
C MET A 176 -18.74 1.19 5.77
N LEU A 177 -19.26 2.39 6.02
CA LEU A 177 -18.43 3.52 6.41
C LEU A 177 -18.10 3.51 7.91
N CYS A 178 -18.97 2.93 8.74
CA CYS A 178 -18.85 2.96 10.19
C CYS A 178 -18.45 1.65 10.85
N ASP A 179 -18.38 0.52 10.11
CA ASP A 179 -17.90 -0.77 10.63
C ASP A 179 -16.78 -1.36 9.75
N ASP A 180 -17.00 -1.49 8.44
CA ASP A 180 -16.03 -2.12 7.53
C ASP A 180 -14.74 -1.31 7.35
N ILE A 181 -14.85 0.00 7.08
CA ILE A 181 -13.66 0.87 6.98
C ILE A 181 -12.86 0.84 8.29
N PRO A 182 -13.46 1.05 9.49
CA PRO A 182 -12.74 0.88 10.75
C PRO A 182 -12.03 -0.47 10.90
N TYR A 183 -12.67 -1.57 10.49
CA TYR A 183 -12.05 -2.89 10.51
C TYR A 183 -10.82 -2.97 9.60
N ILE A 184 -10.93 -2.49 8.35
CA ILE A 184 -9.81 -2.47 7.40
C ILE A 184 -8.66 -1.61 7.97
N VAL A 185 -8.97 -0.41 8.47
CA VAL A 185 -7.97 0.51 9.07
C VAL A 185 -7.27 -0.15 10.24
N HIS A 186 -8.03 -0.74 11.17
CA HIS A 186 -7.47 -1.42 12.33
C HIS A 186 -6.48 -2.51 11.92
N ARG A 187 -6.87 -3.36 10.96
CA ARG A 187 -6.08 -4.53 10.53
C ARG A 187 -4.94 -4.23 9.55
N SER A 188 -4.95 -3.07 8.89
CA SER A 188 -3.94 -2.73 7.86
C SER A 188 -2.98 -1.61 8.25
N LEU A 189 -3.39 -0.67 9.12
CA LEU A 189 -2.65 0.59 9.36
C LEU A 189 -2.09 0.72 10.78
N LYS A 190 -2.19 -0.34 11.60
CA LYS A 190 -1.56 -0.42 12.92
C LYS A 190 -0.45 -1.46 12.92
N TYR A 191 0.76 -1.06 13.29
CA TYR A 191 1.94 -1.92 13.26
C TYR A 191 1.77 -3.19 14.11
N GLU A 192 1.13 -3.09 15.28
CA GLU A 192 0.81 -4.23 16.15
C GLU A 192 -0.12 -5.28 15.50
N GLN A 193 -0.86 -4.93 14.44
CA GLN A 193 -1.74 -5.85 13.71
C GLN A 193 -1.05 -6.48 12.50
N LEU A 194 0.18 -6.07 12.21
CA LEU A 194 0.95 -6.52 11.06
C LEU A 194 1.99 -7.55 11.47
N ASP A 195 2.35 -8.42 10.53
CA ASP A 195 3.54 -9.24 10.65
C ASP A 195 4.77 -8.34 10.50
N ALA A 196 5.46 -8.13 11.62
CA ALA A 196 6.62 -7.25 11.72
C ALA A 196 7.76 -7.67 10.81
N ASP A 197 8.01 -8.98 10.67
CA ASP A 197 9.11 -9.50 9.87
C ASP A 197 8.80 -9.41 8.38
N VAL A 198 7.56 -9.67 7.97
CA VAL A 198 7.13 -9.47 6.57
C VAL A 198 7.19 -7.99 6.18
N CYS A 199 6.77 -7.08 7.08
CA CYS A 199 6.87 -5.65 6.85
C CYS A 199 8.33 -5.19 6.74
N ARG A 200 9.18 -5.64 7.66
CA ARG A 200 10.61 -5.32 7.66
C ARG A 200 11.28 -5.81 6.39
N ARG A 201 11.08 -7.09 6.03
CA ARG A 201 11.63 -7.70 4.82
C ARG A 201 11.23 -6.95 3.55
N HIS A 202 9.98 -6.48 3.47
CA HIS A 202 9.52 -5.68 2.34
C HIS A 202 10.30 -4.37 2.20
N VAL A 203 10.48 -3.64 3.30
CA VAL A 203 11.21 -2.38 3.33
C VAL A 203 12.69 -2.59 3.00
N GLU A 204 13.32 -3.60 3.61
CA GLU A 204 14.74 -3.90 3.44
C GLU A 204 15.08 -4.37 2.02
N THR A 205 14.25 -5.22 1.42
CA THR A 205 14.45 -5.69 0.04
C THR A 205 14.46 -4.53 -0.96
N VAL A 206 13.54 -3.57 -0.79
CA VAL A 206 13.45 -2.39 -1.66
C VAL A 206 14.64 -1.45 -1.45
N GLU A 207 15.10 -1.27 -0.21
CA GLU A 207 16.31 -0.49 0.08
C GLU A 207 17.57 -1.15 -0.49
N ASP A 208 17.73 -2.46 -0.35
CA ASP A 208 18.87 -3.20 -0.91
C ASP A 208 18.91 -3.09 -2.44
N THR A 209 17.76 -3.21 -3.10
CA THR A 209 17.66 -3.09 -4.56
C THR A 209 18.02 -1.68 -5.03
N ASP A 210 17.49 -0.65 -4.37
CA ASP A 210 17.79 0.75 -4.68
C ASP A 210 19.28 1.07 -4.44
N TRP A 211 19.83 0.59 -3.32
CA TRP A 211 21.23 0.75 -3.00
C TRP A 211 22.13 0.07 -4.05
N LEU A 212 21.83 -1.18 -4.41
CA LEU A 212 22.59 -1.96 -5.39
C LEU A 212 22.61 -1.25 -6.75
N ARG A 213 21.45 -0.75 -7.20
CA ARG A 213 21.35 0.02 -8.45
C ARG A 213 22.28 1.24 -8.45
N LYS A 214 22.41 1.93 -7.30
CA LYS A 214 23.32 3.08 -7.15
C LYS A 214 24.80 2.69 -7.14
N GLN A 215 25.14 1.45 -6.78
CA GLN A 215 26.53 0.97 -6.77
C GLN A 215 27.04 0.52 -8.15
N LEU A 216 26.15 0.25 -9.11
CA LEU A 216 26.54 -0.25 -10.44
C LEU A 216 27.61 0.62 -11.13
N PRO A 217 27.50 1.97 -11.16
CA PRO A 217 28.48 2.80 -11.84
C PRO A 217 29.90 2.71 -11.26
N GLU A 218 30.04 2.50 -9.95
CA GLU A 218 31.34 2.39 -9.27
C GLU A 218 32.11 1.13 -9.71
N LYS A 219 31.39 0.07 -10.06
CA LYS A 219 31.96 -1.16 -10.62
C LYS A 219 32.01 -1.18 -12.15
N ASN A 220 31.76 -0.04 -12.80
CA ASN A 220 31.65 0.08 -14.26
C ASN A 220 30.59 -0.85 -14.88
N LEU A 221 29.50 -1.10 -14.16
CA LEU A 221 28.39 -1.95 -14.58
C LEU A 221 27.17 -1.11 -15.01
N VAL A 222 26.34 -1.67 -15.87
CA VAL A 222 25.04 -1.12 -16.29
C VAL A 222 23.85 -1.94 -15.80
N ALA A 223 24.08 -3.21 -15.46
CA ALA A 223 23.07 -4.10 -14.90
C ALA A 223 23.71 -5.16 -14.01
N PHE A 224 22.92 -5.69 -13.09
CA PHE A 224 23.27 -6.83 -12.24
C PHE A 224 22.08 -7.79 -12.20
N VAL A 225 22.34 -9.09 -12.33
CA VAL A 225 21.32 -10.14 -12.22
C VAL A 225 21.77 -11.12 -11.14
N ALA A 226 21.06 -11.14 -10.03
CA ALA A 226 21.39 -11.98 -8.88
C ALA A 226 21.34 -13.47 -9.22
N ASN A 227 22.31 -14.24 -8.68
CA ASN A 227 22.20 -15.69 -8.67
C ASN A 227 20.94 -16.12 -7.91
N GLY A 228 20.21 -17.09 -8.46
CA GLY A 228 18.93 -17.56 -7.92
C GLY A 228 17.70 -16.79 -8.41
N ALA A 229 17.86 -15.74 -9.22
CA ALA A 229 16.74 -14.99 -9.77
C ALA A 229 15.81 -15.87 -10.63
N ILE A 230 14.50 -15.67 -10.49
CA ILE A 230 13.45 -16.31 -11.29
C ILE A 230 12.91 -15.29 -12.29
N LEU A 231 13.58 -15.22 -13.44
CA LEU A 231 13.25 -14.30 -14.53
C LEU A 231 11.98 -14.69 -15.34
N PRO A 232 11.66 -15.97 -15.61
CA PRO A 232 10.44 -16.30 -16.34
C PRO A 232 9.20 -15.95 -15.54
N ARG A 233 8.19 -15.40 -16.21
CA ARG A 233 6.90 -15.04 -15.61
C ARG A 233 5.89 -16.16 -15.80
N ARG A 234 4.85 -16.17 -14.98
CA ARG A 234 3.83 -17.21 -14.96
C ARG A 234 3.08 -17.32 -16.29
N SER A 235 2.78 -16.19 -16.93
CA SER A 235 2.22 -16.16 -18.29
C SER A 235 2.44 -14.79 -18.95
N GLY A 236 2.02 -14.63 -20.21
CA GLY A 236 2.07 -13.32 -20.90
C GLY A 236 1.16 -12.23 -20.32
N VAL A 237 0.22 -12.57 -19.43
CA VAL A 237 -0.73 -11.65 -18.79
C VAL A 237 -0.67 -11.64 -17.27
N ASP A 238 0.20 -12.47 -16.68
CA ASP A 238 0.40 -12.58 -15.23
C ASP A 238 1.88 -12.44 -14.94
N ASP A 239 2.24 -11.25 -14.47
CA ASP A 239 3.62 -10.88 -14.22
C ASP A 239 4.17 -11.47 -12.92
N ARG A 240 3.53 -12.43 -12.25
CA ARG A 240 4.15 -13.19 -11.15
C ARG A 240 5.27 -14.10 -11.66
N PRO A 241 6.26 -14.49 -10.83
CA PRO A 241 7.28 -15.44 -11.25
C PRO A 241 6.67 -16.79 -11.60
N LEU A 242 7.29 -17.49 -12.56
CA LEU A 242 6.95 -18.88 -12.85
C LEU A 242 7.27 -19.75 -11.62
N SER A 243 6.24 -20.40 -11.08
CA SER A 243 6.34 -21.33 -9.98
C SER A 243 6.09 -22.76 -10.50
N SER A 244 7.15 -23.45 -10.91
CA SER A 244 7.11 -24.85 -11.33
C SER A 244 8.40 -25.55 -10.89
N GLU A 245 8.36 -26.87 -10.69
CA GLU A 245 9.54 -27.66 -10.33
C GLU A 245 10.65 -27.57 -11.39
N GLU A 246 10.28 -27.30 -12.64
CA GLU A 246 11.20 -27.18 -13.77
C GLU A 246 11.80 -25.78 -13.97
N VAL A 247 11.48 -24.80 -13.10
CA VAL A 247 12.01 -23.45 -13.27
C VAL A 247 13.51 -23.45 -13.00
N VAL A 248 14.30 -22.94 -13.94
CA VAL A 248 15.76 -22.85 -13.81
C VAL A 248 16.12 -21.49 -13.21
N PRO A 249 16.64 -21.43 -11.96
CA PRO A 249 17.11 -20.18 -11.39
C PRO A 249 18.32 -19.66 -12.16
N PHE A 250 18.41 -18.34 -12.28
CA PHE A 250 19.53 -17.70 -12.96
C PHE A 250 20.84 -18.02 -12.24
N LYS A 251 21.90 -18.31 -13.01
CA LYS A 251 23.26 -18.49 -12.50
C LYS A 251 24.23 -17.75 -13.39
N SER A 252 25.04 -16.90 -12.78
CA SER A 252 26.10 -16.15 -13.45
C SER A 252 27.17 -17.09 -14.02
N PRO A 253 27.69 -16.82 -15.23
CA PRO A 253 28.95 -17.42 -15.63
C PRO A 253 30.09 -16.86 -14.77
N PRO A 254 31.13 -17.66 -14.44
CA PRO A 254 32.24 -17.21 -13.58
C PRO A 254 32.95 -15.95 -14.10
N SER A 255 33.03 -15.78 -15.43
CA SER A 255 33.70 -14.64 -16.06
C SER A 255 32.98 -13.30 -15.89
N LEU A 256 31.69 -13.30 -15.53
CA LEU A 256 30.88 -12.10 -15.29
C LEU A 256 30.37 -12.03 -13.85
N GLU A 257 30.78 -12.97 -12.99
CA GLU A 257 30.31 -13.00 -11.62
C GLU A 257 30.95 -11.87 -10.81
N VAL A 258 30.10 -11.08 -10.18
CA VAL A 258 30.48 -9.99 -9.28
C VAL A 258 29.68 -10.10 -8.00
N GLU A 259 30.12 -9.36 -6.99
CA GLU A 259 29.52 -9.40 -5.67
C GLU A 259 29.31 -7.99 -5.10
N PHE A 260 28.24 -7.85 -4.33
CA PHE A 260 27.88 -6.65 -3.57
C PHE A 260 27.61 -7.01 -2.11
N GLU A 261 27.85 -6.07 -1.21
CA GLU A 261 27.49 -6.18 0.21
C GLU A 261 26.31 -5.23 0.48
N CYS A 262 25.09 -5.74 0.39
CA CYS A 262 23.88 -4.94 0.59
C CYS A 262 23.70 -4.57 2.08
N PRO A 263 23.09 -3.41 2.38
CA PRO A 263 22.97 -2.92 3.75
C PRO A 263 22.10 -3.79 4.66
N ASN A 264 21.16 -4.57 4.12
CA ASN A 264 20.26 -5.41 4.94
C ASN A 264 20.48 -6.92 4.71
N GLN A 265 20.40 -7.40 3.47
CA GLN A 265 20.58 -8.83 3.13
C GLN A 265 22.05 -9.28 3.22
N GLY A 266 23.00 -8.34 3.23
CA GLY A 266 24.44 -8.61 3.20
C GLY A 266 24.91 -9.01 1.80
N LYS A 267 25.87 -9.93 1.76
CA LYS A 267 26.54 -10.38 0.54
C LYS A 267 25.58 -11.00 -0.49
N ILE A 268 25.63 -10.50 -1.73
CA ILE A 268 24.90 -11.04 -2.88
C ILE A 268 25.81 -11.15 -4.11
N SER A 269 25.81 -12.33 -4.74
CA SER A 269 26.58 -12.64 -5.96
C SER A 269 25.66 -12.75 -7.18
N GLY A 270 26.16 -12.38 -8.35
CA GLY A 270 25.40 -12.48 -9.60
C GLY A 270 26.17 -11.98 -10.81
N MET A 271 25.50 -11.95 -11.96
CA MET A 271 26.10 -11.51 -13.21
C MET A 271 26.13 -9.99 -13.29
N GLY A 272 27.32 -9.41 -13.34
CA GLY A 272 27.55 -8.00 -13.64
C GLY A 272 27.70 -7.78 -15.14
N ILE A 273 26.86 -6.93 -15.73
CA ILE A 273 26.97 -6.53 -17.13
C ILE A 273 27.75 -5.22 -17.21
N PRO A 274 28.95 -5.18 -17.82
CA PRO A 274 29.77 -3.98 -17.89
C PRO A 274 29.22 -2.94 -18.87
N LYS A 275 29.66 -1.68 -18.72
CA LYS A 275 29.43 -0.65 -19.74
C LYS A 275 30.01 -1.08 -21.09
N GLY A 276 29.29 -0.80 -22.17
CA GLY A 276 29.66 -1.15 -23.54
C GLY A 276 28.52 -1.88 -24.25
N VAL A 277 28.87 -2.69 -25.24
CA VAL A 277 27.91 -3.52 -25.99
C VAL A 277 27.99 -4.95 -25.48
N THR A 278 26.89 -5.47 -24.95
CA THR A 278 26.74 -6.86 -24.53
C THR A 278 25.76 -7.58 -25.45
N LEU A 279 26.18 -8.71 -26.04
CA LEU A 279 25.36 -9.53 -26.92
C LEU A 279 24.80 -10.74 -26.17
N ILE A 280 23.48 -10.87 -26.11
CA ILE A 280 22.77 -12.05 -25.57
C ILE A 280 22.40 -12.96 -26.74
N VAL A 281 23.14 -14.05 -26.93
CA VAL A 281 22.98 -14.99 -28.07
C VAL A 281 22.41 -16.34 -27.62
N GLY A 282 21.95 -17.16 -28.57
CA GLY A 282 21.38 -18.49 -28.32
C GLY A 282 20.17 -18.84 -29.21
N GLY A 283 19.77 -20.11 -29.20
CA GLY A 283 18.65 -20.63 -29.99
C GLY A 283 17.28 -20.03 -29.64
N GLY A 284 16.28 -20.24 -30.49
CA GLY A 284 14.88 -19.87 -30.20
C GLY A 284 14.41 -20.52 -28.90
N TYR A 285 13.62 -19.79 -28.10
CA TYR A 285 13.08 -20.26 -26.81
C TYR A 285 14.10 -20.56 -25.69
N HIS A 286 15.38 -20.20 -25.84
CA HIS A 286 16.41 -20.39 -24.80
C HIS A 286 16.47 -19.25 -23.75
N GLY A 287 15.38 -18.51 -23.51
CA GLY A 287 15.32 -17.51 -22.43
C GLY A 287 16.01 -16.16 -22.67
N LYS A 288 16.53 -15.88 -23.87
CA LYS A 288 17.18 -14.59 -24.20
C LYS A 288 16.30 -13.36 -23.90
N SER A 289 15.07 -13.37 -24.42
CA SER A 289 14.11 -12.29 -24.19
C SER A 289 13.63 -12.24 -22.75
N THR A 290 13.62 -13.38 -22.05
CA THR A 290 13.30 -13.45 -20.62
C THR A 290 14.36 -12.73 -19.79
N LEU A 291 15.64 -12.97 -20.05
CA LEU A 291 16.75 -12.26 -19.43
C LEU A 291 16.69 -10.76 -19.73
N LEU A 292 16.51 -10.39 -21.00
CA LEU A 292 16.47 -8.98 -21.41
C LEU A 292 15.30 -8.23 -20.76
N LYS A 293 14.11 -8.83 -20.68
CA LYS A 293 12.95 -8.25 -19.98
C LYS A 293 13.18 -8.11 -18.47
N GLY A 294 13.88 -9.07 -17.85
CA GLY A 294 14.29 -8.95 -16.45
C GLY A 294 15.18 -7.73 -16.22
N ILE A 295 16.16 -7.51 -17.11
CA ILE A 295 17.05 -6.35 -17.08
C ILE A 295 16.27 -5.04 -17.35
N GLU A 296 15.38 -5.05 -18.34
CA GLU A 296 14.54 -3.90 -18.70
C GLU A 296 13.72 -3.39 -17.51
N LEU A 297 13.10 -4.30 -16.75
CA LEU A 297 12.31 -3.95 -15.58
C LEU A 297 13.16 -3.71 -14.32
N GLY A 298 14.46 -4.03 -14.34
CA GLY A 298 15.40 -3.77 -13.25
C GLY A 298 15.60 -2.28 -12.91
N VAL A 299 15.07 -1.37 -13.73
CA VAL A 299 14.95 0.05 -13.41
C VAL A 299 14.00 0.31 -12.24
N TYR A 300 13.06 -0.61 -11.97
CA TYR A 300 12.13 -0.56 -10.85
C TYR A 300 12.57 -1.49 -9.72
N ASN A 301 12.16 -1.16 -8.50
CA ASN A 301 12.24 -2.09 -7.38
C ASN A 301 11.04 -3.04 -7.46
N HIS A 302 11.24 -4.30 -7.08
CA HIS A 302 10.18 -5.29 -7.06
C HIS A 302 9.88 -5.75 -5.63
N VAL A 303 8.69 -6.29 -5.42
CA VAL A 303 8.32 -6.86 -4.12
C VAL A 303 9.18 -8.09 -3.78
N PRO A 304 9.40 -8.38 -2.48
CA PRO A 304 10.02 -9.64 -2.09
C PRO A 304 9.27 -10.83 -2.68
N GLY A 305 10.02 -11.77 -3.26
CA GLY A 305 9.45 -12.96 -3.90
C GLY A 305 8.99 -12.77 -5.34
N ASP A 306 9.18 -11.59 -5.95
CA ASP A 306 8.92 -11.37 -7.38
C ASP A 306 9.85 -12.18 -8.30
N GLY A 307 11.04 -12.51 -7.81
CA GLY A 307 12.05 -13.30 -8.52
C GLY A 307 13.03 -12.49 -9.38
N ARG A 308 12.72 -11.23 -9.70
CA ARG A 308 13.67 -10.30 -10.36
C ARG A 308 14.40 -9.44 -9.36
#